data_AF-A0A925RQ18-F1
#
_entry.id   AF-A0A925RQ18-F1
#
_cell.length_a   1.000
_cell.length_b   1.000
_cell.length_c   1.000
_cell.angle_alpha   90.00
_cell.angle_beta   90.00
_cell.angle_gamma   90.00
#
_symmetry.space_group_name_H-M   'P 1'
#
loop_
_entity.id
_entity.type
_entity.pdbx_description
1 polymer ?
#
loop_
_entity_poly.entity_id
_entity_poly.type
_entity_poly.pdbx_seq_one_letter_code
_entity_poly.pdbx_strand_id
1 'polypeptide(L)'
;IVDRRESALAESGDFLIPRAEGAFGDEHIAGELGDVLLGRVIGRQAPAQITLFDSLGIAVEDLAAAHYIYTQALAHGGGISVPLGA
;
A
#
# COMPACT_ATOMS: atom_id res chain seq x y z
N ILE A 1 0.22 10.66 0.72
CA ILE A 1 0.22 9.55 -0.26
C ILE A 1 -0.53 8.41 0.37
N VAL A 2 -1.33 7.67 -0.40
CA VAL A 2 -2.07 6.49 0.08
C VAL A 2 -1.66 5.26 -0.72
N ASP A 3 -1.94 4.05 -0.25
CA ASP A 3 -1.78 2.84 -1.07
C ASP A 3 -2.86 2.75 -2.15
N ARG A 4 -4.13 2.92 -1.76
CA ARG A 4 -5.29 2.92 -2.64
C ARG A 4 -6.26 4.02 -2.23
N ARG A 5 -6.53 4.95 -3.14
CA ARG A 5 -7.44 6.09 -2.90
C ARG A 5 -8.85 5.63 -2.52
N GLU A 6 -9.36 4.63 -3.23
CA GLU A 6 -10.69 4.09 -2.98
C GLU A 6 -10.84 3.61 -1.53
N SER A 7 -9.91 2.79 -1.05
CA SER A 7 -9.88 2.30 0.33
C SER A 7 -9.70 3.43 1.34
N ALA A 8 -8.77 4.37 1.10
CA ALA A 8 -8.56 5.51 2.00
C ALA A 8 -9.83 6.37 2.18
N LEU A 9 -10.59 6.58 1.09
CA LEU A 9 -11.84 7.35 1.10
C LEU A 9 -13.03 6.59 1.71
N ALA A 10 -12.91 5.27 1.91
CA ALA A 10 -13.95 4.41 2.44
C ALA A 10 -13.70 3.97 3.89
N GLU A 11 -12.44 3.79 4.27
CA GLU A 11 -12.06 3.01 5.45
C GLU A 11 -11.01 3.68 6.36
N SER A 12 -10.17 4.61 5.85
CA SER A 12 -9.09 5.20 6.66
C SER A 12 -9.64 6.15 7.72
N GLY A 13 -9.73 5.71 8.97
CA GLY A 13 -10.14 6.57 10.09
C GLY A 13 -9.24 7.80 10.27
N ASP A 14 -7.94 7.63 10.02
CA ASP A 14 -6.94 8.69 10.07
C ASP A 14 -7.17 9.80 9.03
N PHE A 15 -7.83 9.47 7.91
CA PHE A 15 -8.23 10.44 6.89
C PHE A 15 -9.68 10.92 7.07
N LEU A 16 -10.61 10.00 7.32
CA LEU A 16 -12.05 10.25 7.31
C LEU A 16 -12.50 11.14 8.46
N ILE A 17 -11.94 10.96 9.65
CA ILE A 17 -12.34 11.73 10.85
C ILE A 17 -11.90 13.19 10.68
N PRO A 18 -10.62 13.53 10.44
CA PRO A 18 -10.23 14.93 10.27
C PRO A 18 -10.85 15.58 9.02
N ARG A 19 -11.16 14.79 7.97
CA ARG A 19 -11.91 15.28 6.82
C ARG A 19 -13.33 15.71 7.20
N ALA A 20 -14.04 14.90 7.98
CA ALA A 20 -15.37 15.24 8.48
C ALA A 20 -15.34 16.47 9.42
N GLU A 21 -14.25 16.64 10.17
CA GLU A 21 -14.01 17.82 11.03
C GLU A 21 -13.59 19.08 10.24
N GLY A 22 -13.33 18.97 8.93
CA GLY A 22 -12.93 20.08 8.08
C GLY A 22 -11.45 20.48 8.23
N ALA A 23 -10.61 19.64 8.82
CA ALA A 23 -9.18 19.89 8.98
C ALA A 23 -8.42 19.82 7.64
N PHE A 24 -8.84 18.93 6.73
CA PHE A 24 -8.33 18.81 5.35
C PHE A 24 -9.32 18.05 4.45
N GLY A 25 -9.19 18.18 3.12
CA GLY A 25 -10.04 17.51 2.12
C GLY A 25 -9.32 16.51 1.20
N ASP A 26 -10.06 15.95 0.25
CA ASP A 26 -9.59 14.94 -0.72
C ASP A 26 -8.42 15.42 -1.59
N GLU A 27 -8.28 16.74 -1.78
CA GLU A 27 -7.17 17.40 -2.45
C GLU A 27 -5.83 17.24 -1.71
N HIS A 28 -5.84 16.91 -0.42
CA HIS A 28 -4.63 16.64 0.36
C HIS A 28 -4.06 15.24 0.09
N ILE A 29 -4.81 14.35 -0.58
CA ILE A 29 -4.26 13.09 -1.08
C ILE A 29 -3.48 13.39 -2.37
N ALA A 30 -2.16 13.51 -2.24
CA ALA A 30 -1.26 13.79 -3.36
C ALA A 30 -1.23 12.69 -4.45
N GLY A 31 -1.65 11.46 -4.14
CA GLY A 31 -1.69 10.33 -5.07
C GLY A 31 -1.48 8.98 -4.38
N GLU A 32 -1.43 7.93 -5.19
CA GLU A 32 -1.19 6.55 -4.73
C GLU A 32 0.32 6.21 -4.72
N LEU A 33 0.73 5.22 -3.92
CA LEU A 33 2.13 4.80 -3.84
C LEU A 33 2.67 4.34 -5.20
N GLY A 34 1.84 3.66 -6.00
CA GLY A 34 2.18 3.25 -7.36
C GLY A 34 2.49 4.43 -8.28
N ASP A 35 1.80 5.57 -8.12
CA ASP A 35 2.08 6.77 -8.90
C ASP A 35 3.41 7.41 -8.52
N VAL A 36 3.82 7.32 -7.25
CA VAL A 36 5.15 7.75 -6.80
C VAL A 36 6.23 6.87 -7.42
N LEU A 37 6.04 5.55 -7.40
CA LEU A 37 6.97 4.58 -7.99
C LEU A 37 7.13 4.79 -9.51
N LEU A 38 6.05 5.15 -10.20
CA LEU A 38 6.04 5.41 -11.64
C LEU A 38 6.46 6.86 -11.99
N GLY A 39 6.81 7.69 -11.01
CA GLY A 39 7.22 9.09 -11.22
C GLY A 39 6.08 10.02 -11.68
N ARG A 40 4.82 9.59 -11.56
CA ARG A 40 3.64 10.41 -11.88
C ARG A 40 3.31 11.39 -10.77
N VAL A 41 3.65 11.03 -9.53
CA VAL A 41 3.56 11.89 -8.35
C VAL A 41 4.96 12.11 -7.80
N ILE A 42 5.32 13.37 -7.61
CA ILE A 42 6.61 13.74 -7.04
C ILE A 42 6.58 13.42 -5.55
N GLY A 43 7.53 12.59 -5.11
CA GLY A 43 7.73 12.29 -3.69
C GLY A 43 8.39 13.44 -2.90
N ARG A 44 9.10 13.08 -1.83
CA ARG A 44 9.86 14.04 -1.00
C ARG A 44 10.92 14.78 -1.82
N GLN A 45 10.95 16.11 -1.71
CA GLN A 45 11.88 16.97 -2.44
C GLN A 45 12.90 17.70 -1.54
N ALA A 46 12.65 17.80 -0.24
CA ALA A 46 13.57 18.46 0.68
C ALA A 46 13.60 17.79 2.07
N PRO A 47 14.72 17.89 2.82
CA PRO A 47 14.83 17.33 4.17
C PRO A 47 13.80 17.90 5.15
N ALA A 48 13.45 19.18 5.02
CA ALA A 48 12.51 19.87 5.91
C ALA A 48 11.03 19.51 5.65
N GLN A 49 10.70 18.86 4.54
CA GLN A 49 9.32 18.47 4.25
C GLN A 49 8.87 17.35 5.19
N ILE A 50 7.67 17.48 5.76
CA ILE A 50 7.01 16.37 6.43
C ILE A 50 6.14 15.68 5.39
N THR A 51 6.26 14.35 5.28
CA THR A 51 5.47 13.55 4.34
C THR A 51 4.78 12.44 5.10
N LEU A 52 3.51 12.19 4.79
CA LEU A 52 2.74 11.08 5.32
C LEU A 52 2.39 10.10 4.19
N PHE A 53 2.68 8.83 4.43
CA PHE A 53 2.12 7.71 3.71
C PHE A 53 1.16 7.00 4.66
N ASP A 54 -0.10 6.92 4.26
CA ASP A 54 -1.15 6.18 4.97
C ASP A 54 -1.48 4.91 4.18
N SER A 55 -1.60 3.78 4.85
CA SER A 55 -1.79 2.47 4.22
C SER A 55 -2.78 1.63 5.01
N LEU A 56 -3.75 1.09 4.29
CA LEU A 56 -4.74 0.14 4.78
C LEU A 56 -4.42 -1.31 4.36
N GLY A 57 -3.48 -1.47 3.44
CA GLY A 57 -3.06 -2.73 2.84
C GLY A 57 -3.86 -3.08 1.59
N ILE A 58 -3.19 -3.64 0.59
CA ILE A 58 -3.84 -4.18 -0.62
C ILE A 58 -3.42 -5.63 -0.85
N ALA A 59 -4.39 -6.51 -1.09
CA ALA A 59 -4.16 -7.95 -1.21
C ALA A 59 -3.14 -8.36 -2.30
N VAL A 60 -2.91 -7.49 -3.29
CA VAL A 60 -1.90 -7.72 -4.34
C VAL A 60 -0.47 -7.65 -3.80
N GLU A 61 -0.22 -6.86 -2.75
CA GLU A 61 1.08 -6.80 -2.08
C GLU A 61 1.39 -8.14 -1.40
N ASP A 62 0.41 -8.69 -0.67
CA ASP A 62 0.52 -10.00 -0.04
C ASP A 62 0.75 -11.10 -1.08
N LEU A 63 -0.03 -11.10 -2.17
CA LEU A 63 0.10 -12.10 -3.22
C LEU A 63 1.46 -12.02 -3.92
N ALA A 64 1.95 -10.81 -4.21
CA ALA A 64 3.26 -10.63 -4.83
C ALA A 64 4.39 -11.12 -3.90
N ALA A 65 4.33 -10.78 -2.61
CA ALA A 65 5.30 -11.25 -1.62
C ALA A 65 5.25 -12.77 -1.46
N ALA A 66 4.04 -13.35 -1.33
CA ALA A 66 3.84 -14.79 -1.23
C ALA A 66 4.36 -15.53 -2.47
N HIS A 67 4.07 -15.03 -3.67
CA HIS A 67 4.57 -15.61 -4.91
C HIS A 67 6.11 -15.58 -4.98
N TYR A 68 6.73 -14.46 -4.60
CA TYR A 68 8.18 -14.35 -4.55
C TYR A 68 8.78 -15.37 -3.58
N ILE A 69 8.29 -15.41 -2.34
CA ILE A 69 8.77 -16.35 -1.31
C ILE A 69 8.56 -17.79 -1.74
N TYR A 70 7.39 -18.12 -2.30
CA TYR A 70 7.09 -19.44 -2.83
C TYR A 70 8.08 -19.87 -3.92
N THR A 71 8.36 -18.98 -4.88
CA THR A 71 9.33 -19.23 -5.94
C THR A 71 10.73 -19.46 -5.38
N GLN A 72 11.15 -18.67 -4.40
CA GLN A 72 12.44 -18.85 -3.73
C GLN A 72 12.50 -20.16 -2.95
N ALA A 73 11.43 -20.56 -2.27
CA ALA A 73 11.36 -21.82 -1.55
C ALA A 73 11.55 -23.00 -2.50
N LEU A 74 10.85 -23.03 -3.64
CA LEU A 74 11.02 -24.07 -4.66
C LEU A 74 12.47 -24.13 -5.19
N ALA A 75 13.08 -22.99 -5.47
CA ALA A 75 14.45 -22.93 -6.01
C ALA A 75 15.51 -23.46 -5.02
N HIS A 76 15.24 -23.41 -3.71
CA HIS A 76 16.17 -23.81 -2.66
C HIS A 76 15.76 -25.10 -1.94
N GLY A 77 14.77 -25.83 -2.46
CA GLY A 77 14.27 -27.07 -1.85
C GLY A 77 13.60 -26.86 -0.48
N GLY A 78 13.06 -25.67 -0.23
CA GLY A 78 12.30 -25.33 0.97
C GLY A 78 10.81 -25.70 0.87
N GLY A 79 10.21 -26.00 2.03
CA GLY A 79 8.78 -26.33 2.15
C GLY A 79 8.49 -27.82 2.20
N ILE A 80 7.20 -28.16 2.33
CA ILE A 80 6.69 -29.55 2.40
C ILE A 80 5.48 -29.64 1.48
N SER A 81 5.45 -30.64 0.59
CA SER A 81 4.27 -30.92 -0.22
C SER A 81 3.20 -31.57 0.64
N VAL A 82 2.02 -30.96 0.68
CA VAL A 82 0.85 -31.52 1.37
C VAL A 82 -0.22 -31.83 0.31
N PRO A 83 -0.69 -33.09 0.20
CA PRO A 83 -1.74 -33.42 -0.74
C PRO A 83 -3.03 -32.70 -0.33
N LEU A 84 -3.67 -32.02 -1.28
CA LEU A 84 -5.07 -31.66 -1.16
C LEU A 84 -5.83 -32.99 -1.28
N GLY A 85 -6.57 -33.38 -0.23
CA GLY A 85 -7.15 -34.72 -0.08
C GLY A 85 -7.90 -35.22 -1.32
N ALA A 86 -8.02 -36.55 -1.43
CA ALA A 86 -8.74 -37.23 -2.50
C ALA A 86 -10.25 -36.95 -2.46
#